data_AF-A0A5C6M1Z5-F1
#
_entry.id   AF-A0A5C6M1Z5-F1
#
_cell.length_a   1.000
_cell.length_b   1.000
_cell.length_c   1.000
_cell.angle_alpha   90.00
_cell.angle_beta   90.00
_cell.angle_gamma   90.00
#
_symmetry.space_group_name_H-M   'P 1'
#
loop_
_entity.id
_entity.type
_entity.pdbx_description
1 polymer ?
#
loop_
_entity_poly.entity_id
_entity_poly.type
_entity_poly.pdbx_seq_one_letter_code
_entity_poly.pdbx_strand_id
1 'polypeptide(L)'
;MVAFWAENVWSLNVMLMFAIRLLGGALLPLTLFPSWAQEYLSYTPFPYLVSFPIRALMGQVSADEWMGGMGILAMWTVFTVALGALIWRRGQLRYTGVGI
;
A
#
# COMPACT_ATOMS: atom_id res chain seq x y z
N MET A 1 23.42 5.76 -18.57
CA MET A 1 22.85 4.44 -18.98
C MET A 1 22.16 3.72 -17.82
N VAL A 2 22.67 3.78 -16.57
CA VAL A 2 21.94 3.27 -15.37
C VAL A 2 20.81 4.21 -14.91
N ALA A 3 20.93 5.52 -15.24
CA ALA A 3 19.97 6.54 -14.84
C ALA A 3 18.52 6.24 -15.25
N PHE A 4 18.27 5.67 -16.44
CA PHE A 4 16.89 5.42 -16.90
C PHE A 4 16.16 4.31 -16.12
N TRP A 5 16.88 3.30 -15.64
CA TRP A 5 16.27 2.21 -14.86
C TRP A 5 16.12 2.59 -13.38
N ALA A 6 17.08 3.35 -12.84
CA ALA A 6 17.02 3.89 -11.49
C ALA A 6 16.00 5.03 -11.35
N GLU A 7 15.89 5.94 -12.33
CA GLU A 7 14.90 7.03 -12.33
C GLU A 7 13.47 6.50 -12.40
N ASN A 8 13.17 5.52 -13.25
CA ASN A 8 11.80 5.00 -13.34
C ASN A 8 11.34 4.37 -12.00
N VAL A 9 12.19 3.56 -11.36
CA VAL A 9 11.84 2.95 -10.06
C VAL A 9 11.74 4.01 -8.96
N TRP A 10 12.63 5.00 -8.95
CA TRP A 10 12.60 6.08 -7.98
C TRP A 10 11.39 6.98 -8.16
N SER A 11 11.08 7.42 -9.38
CA SER A 11 9.90 8.23 -9.71
C SER A 11 8.59 7.50 -9.38
N LEU A 12 8.51 6.19 -9.69
CA LEU A 12 7.37 5.36 -9.30
C LEU A 12 7.25 5.27 -7.77
N ASN A 13 8.36 5.13 -7.05
CA ASN A 13 8.36 5.11 -5.60
C ASN A 13 7.88 6.46 -5.02
N VAL A 14 8.34 7.59 -5.56
CA VAL A 14 7.90 8.93 -5.15
C VAL A 14 6.40 9.10 -5.39
N MET A 15 5.88 8.70 -6.55
CA MET A 15 4.45 8.73 -6.84
C MET A 15 3.64 7.83 -5.90
N LEU A 16 4.12 6.62 -5.63
CA LEU A 16 3.49 5.69 -4.69
C LEU A 16 3.47 6.27 -3.27
N MET A 17 4.58 6.84 -2.81
CA MET A 17 4.66 7.49 -1.50
C MET A 17 3.71 8.68 -1.40
N PHE A 18 3.59 9.48 -2.46
CA PHE A 18 2.62 10.56 -2.53
C PHE A 18 1.20 10.03 -2.41
N ALA A 19 0.86 8.97 -3.16
CA ALA A 19 -0.45 8.33 -3.09
C ALA A 19 -0.75 7.76 -1.69
N ILE A 20 0.20 7.07 -1.05
CA ILE A 20 0.06 6.56 0.32
C ILE A 20 -0.19 7.70 1.31
N ARG A 21 0.54 8.82 1.18
CA ARG A 21 0.38 9.97 2.08
C ARG A 21 -0.96 10.68 1.87
N LEU A 22 -1.42 10.81 0.63
CA LEU A 22 -2.69 11.43 0.30
C LEU A 22 -3.88 10.56 0.71
N LEU A 23 -3.90 9.31 0.24
CA LEU A 23 -5.00 8.36 0.43
C LEU A 23 -4.97 7.66 1.79
N GLY A 24 -3.84 7.69 2.50
CA GLY A 24 -3.70 7.13 3.85
C GLY A 24 -4.11 8.09 4.96
N GLY A 25 -4.38 9.36 4.63
CA GLY A 25 -4.80 10.37 5.59
C GLY A 25 -3.67 11.20 6.21
N ALA A 26 -2.45 11.16 5.65
CA ALA A 26 -1.28 11.87 6.17
C ALA A 26 -1.25 13.35 5.75
N LEU A 27 -1.61 13.64 4.49
CA LEU A 27 -1.67 15.00 3.95
C LEU A 27 -3.00 15.70 4.26
N LEU A 28 -4.10 14.95 4.15
CA LEU A 28 -5.46 15.41 4.40
C LEU A 28 -6.18 14.35 5.22
N PRO A 29 -6.83 14.71 6.34
CA PRO A 29 -7.61 13.75 7.12
C PRO A 29 -8.63 13.01 6.23
N LEU A 30 -8.74 11.69 6.41
CA LEU A 30 -9.71 10.87 5.67
C LEU A 30 -11.15 11.35 5.85
N THR A 31 -11.44 12.01 6.98
CA THR A 31 -12.75 12.59 7.28
C THR A 31 -13.16 13.74 6.36
N LEU A 32 -12.21 14.36 5.65
CA LEU A 32 -12.48 15.42 4.66
C LEU A 32 -12.84 14.87 3.29
N PHE A 33 -12.59 13.58 3.02
CA PHE A 33 -13.02 12.95 1.77
C PHE A 33 -14.55 12.79 1.76
N PRO A 34 -15.19 12.81 0.58
CA PRO A 34 -16.61 12.52 0.49
C PRO A 34 -16.90 11.06 0.93
N SER A 35 -18.11 10.80 1.44
CA SER A 35 -18.49 9.51 2.03
C SER A 35 -18.22 8.31 1.12
N TRP A 36 -18.54 8.44 -0.17
CA TRP A 36 -18.26 7.40 -1.17
C TRP A 36 -16.76 7.07 -1.24
N ALA A 37 -15.88 8.07 -1.17
CA ALA A 37 -14.44 7.86 -1.25
C ALA A 37 -13.91 7.20 0.03
N GLN A 38 -14.43 7.59 1.20
CA GLN A 38 -14.07 6.97 2.48
C GLN A 38 -14.40 5.48 2.48
N GLU A 39 -15.57 5.11 1.97
CA GLU A 39 -16.00 3.72 1.84
C GLU A 39 -15.06 2.93 0.92
N TYR A 40 -14.76 3.43 -0.29
CA TYR A 40 -13.80 2.75 -1.16
C TYR A 40 -12.40 2.63 -0.55
N LEU A 41 -11.91 3.69 0.09
CA LEU A 41 -10.60 3.69 0.72
C LEU A 41 -10.53 2.69 1.88
N SER A 42 -11.63 2.47 2.61
CA SER A 42 -11.69 1.47 3.69
C SER A 42 -11.43 0.03 3.21
N TYR A 43 -11.60 -0.28 1.92
CA TYR A 43 -11.24 -1.58 1.38
C TYR A 43 -9.77 -1.67 0.91
N THR A 44 -9.08 -0.54 0.83
CA THR A 44 -7.68 -0.46 0.41
C THR A 44 -6.74 -0.51 1.61
N PRO A 45 -5.45 -0.84 1.44
CA PRO A 45 -4.52 -0.86 2.55
C PRO A 45 -4.08 0.56 2.97
N PHE A 46 -4.32 1.61 2.16
CA PHE A 46 -3.75 2.94 2.39
C PHE A 46 -4.14 3.56 3.74
N PRO A 47 -5.42 3.60 4.14
CA PRO A 47 -5.81 4.11 5.46
C PRO A 47 -5.17 3.35 6.61
N TYR A 48 -4.93 2.05 6.42
CA TYR A 48 -4.38 1.16 7.43
C TYR A 48 -2.87 1.32 7.62
N LEU A 49 -2.18 1.91 6.65
CA LEU A 49 -0.74 2.21 6.73
C LEU A 49 -0.43 3.48 7.54
N VAL A 50 -1.40 4.40 7.70
CA VAL A 50 -1.17 5.69 8.35
C VAL A 50 -2.25 6.00 9.39
N SER A 51 -3.49 6.30 8.98
CA SER A 51 -4.53 6.79 9.90
C SER A 51 -4.94 5.78 10.98
N PHE A 52 -5.00 4.50 10.63
CA PHE A 52 -5.46 3.43 11.52
C PHE A 52 -4.52 3.19 12.70
N PRO A 53 -3.20 2.97 12.53
CA PRO A 53 -2.30 2.79 13.67
C PRO A 53 -2.24 4.02 14.57
N ILE A 54 -2.35 5.23 14.01
CA ILE A 54 -2.43 6.46 14.78
C ILE A 54 -3.68 6.46 15.68
N ARG A 55 -4.86 6.18 15.11
CA ARG A 55 -6.12 6.09 15.88
C ARG A 55 -6.09 4.95 16.90
N ALA A 56 -5.52 3.81 16.55
CA ALA A 56 -5.39 2.66 17.44
C ALA A 56 -4.50 2.99 18.65
N LEU A 57 -3.37 3.69 18.43
CA LEU A 57 -2.51 4.18 19.51
C LEU A 57 -3.18 5.25 20.37
N MET A 58 -4.04 6.08 19.79
CA MET A 58 -4.85 7.05 20.52
C MET A 58 -6.03 6.42 21.28
N GLY A 59 -6.26 5.11 21.15
CA GLY A 59 -7.40 4.42 21.78
C GLY A 59 -8.75 4.79 21.17
N GLN A 60 -8.76 5.28 19.93
CA GLN A 60 -9.97 5.73 19.21
C GLN A 60 -10.56 4.65 18.29
N VAL A 61 -10.12 3.40 18.43
CA VAL A 61 -10.54 2.27 17.58
C VAL A 61 -11.17 1.22 18.48
N SER A 62 -12.36 0.75 18.13
CA SER A 62 -13.03 -0.32 18.86
C SER A 62 -12.40 -1.69 18.59
N ALA A 63 -12.69 -2.69 19.42
CA ALA A 63 -12.10 -4.03 19.26
C ALA A 63 -12.52 -4.71 17.94
N ASP A 64 -13.75 -4.46 17.49
CA ASP A 64 -14.31 -4.93 16.21
C ASP A 64 -13.66 -4.22 15.01
N GLU A 65 -13.49 -2.90 15.06
CA GLU A 65 -12.74 -2.16 14.03
C GLU A 65 -11.29 -2.61 13.96
N TRP A 66 -10.69 -2.91 15.11
CA TRP A 66 -9.32 -3.41 15.18
C TRP A 66 -9.19 -4.75 14.48
N MET A 67 -10.08 -5.69 14.79
CA MET A 67 -10.12 -7.02 14.16
C MET A 67 -10.39 -6.93 12.66
N GLY A 68 -11.31 -6.06 12.23
CA GLY A 68 -11.60 -5.82 10.82
C GLY A 68 -10.39 -5.28 10.07
N GLY A 69 -9.69 -4.29 10.64
CA GLY A 69 -8.47 -3.73 10.06
C GLY A 69 -7.33 -4.75 9.95
N MET A 70 -7.17 -5.62 10.95
CA MET A 70 -6.21 -6.72 10.90
C MET A 70 -6.54 -7.74 9.80
N GLY A 71 -7.83 -8.06 9.61
CA GLY A 71 -8.28 -8.93 8.52
C GLY A 71 -7.97 -8.35 7.14
N ILE A 72 -8.21 -7.05 6.95
CA ILE A 72 -7.90 -6.35 5.70
C ILE A 72 -6.39 -6.33 5.44
N LEU A 73 -5.58 -6.02 6.45
CA LEU A 73 -4.12 -6.04 6.34
C LEU A 73 -3.59 -7.44 6.01
N ALA A 74 -4.13 -8.48 6.64
CA ALA A 74 -3.74 -9.87 6.36
C ALA A 74 -4.09 -10.26 4.91
N MET A 75 -5.30 -9.93 4.45
CA MET A 75 -5.71 -10.16 3.05
C MET A 75 -4.76 -9.48 2.06
N TRP A 76 -4.47 -8.20 2.27
CA TRP A 76 -3.59 -7.42 1.38
C TRP A 76 -2.14 -7.90 1.42
N THR A 77 -1.66 -8.35 2.58
CA THR A 77 -0.33 -8.96 2.72
C THR A 77 -0.23 -10.23 1.88
N VAL A 78 -1.21 -11.14 1.99
CA VAL A 78 -1.24 -12.37 1.18
C VAL A 78 -1.34 -12.03 -0.30
N PHE A 79 -2.22 -11.10 -0.68
CA PHE A 79 -2.39 -10.67 -2.07
C PHE A 79 -1.09 -10.10 -2.67
N THR A 80 -0.43 -9.18 -1.97
CA THR A 80 0.81 -8.54 -2.46
C THR A 80 1.97 -9.52 -2.53
N VAL A 81 2.10 -10.43 -1.55
CA VAL A 81 3.10 -11.52 -1.60
C VAL A 81 2.83 -12.46 -2.78
N ALA A 82 1.57 -12.86 -3.00
CA ALA A 82 1.22 -13.71 -4.14
C ALA A 82 1.48 -13.02 -5.49
N LEU A 83 1.14 -11.72 -5.60
CA LEU A 83 1.43 -10.91 -6.77
C LEU A 83 2.94 -10.81 -7.01
N GLY A 84 3.71 -10.54 -5.96
CA GLY A 84 5.17 -10.49 -5.99
C GLY A 84 5.77 -11.82 -6.44
N ALA A 85 5.31 -12.94 -5.88
CA ALA A 85 5.75 -14.27 -6.27
C ALA A 85 5.42 -14.60 -7.74
N LEU A 86 4.24 -14.18 -8.24
CA LEU A 86 3.84 -14.36 -9.63
C LEU A 86 4.69 -13.52 -10.59
N ILE A 87 4.94 -12.25 -10.24
CA ILE A 87 5.83 -11.36 -11.01
C ILE A 87 7.25 -11.94 -11.01
N TRP A 88 7.73 -12.40 -9.86
CA TRP A 88 9.05 -13.01 -9.72
C TRP A 88 9.20 -14.26 -10.59
N ARG A 89 8.22 -15.16 -10.57
CA ARG A 89 8.20 -16.36 -11.44
C ARG A 89 8.23 -15.98 -12.93
N ARG A 90 7.53 -14.92 -13.34
CA ARG A 90 7.56 -14.41 -14.73
C ARG A 90 8.84 -13.66 -15.08
N GLY A 91 9.45 -12.98 -14.10
CA GLY A 91 10.70 -12.24 -14.25
C GLY A 91 11.92 -13.16 -14.39
N GLN A 92 11.95 -14.28 -13.64
CA GLN A 92 13.03 -15.27 -13.75
C GLN A 92 13.14 -15.89 -15.16
N LEU A 93 12.04 -15.98 -15.91
CA LEU A 93 12.05 -16.41 -17.33
C LEU A 93 12.75 -15.42 -18.27
N ARG A 94 13.02 -14.18 -17.85
CA ARG A 94 13.72 -13.15 -18.65
C ARG A 94 15.14 -12.84 -18.17
N TYR A 95 15.56 -13.36 -17.01
CA TYR A 95 16.86 -13.06 -16.38
C TYR A 95 17.88 -14.22 -16.45
N THR A 96 17.70 -15.21 -17.32
CA THR A 96 18.72 -16.23 -17.64
C THR A 96 19.64 -15.84 -18.82
N GLY A 97 19.67 -14.55 -19.19
CA GLY A 97 20.40 -14.06 -20.36
C GLY A 97 21.55 -13.08 -20.10
N VAL A 98 22.00 -12.88 -18.86
CA VAL A 98 23.29 -12.19 -18.60
C VAL A 98 23.99 -12.87 -17.43
N GLY A 99 24.43 -14.10 -17.67
CA GLY A 99 25.67 -14.58 -17.08
C GLY A 99 26.78 -14.28 -18.09
N ILE A 100 27.47 -13.16 -17.91
CA ILE A 100 28.92 -12.92 -18.11
C ILE A 100 29.27 -11.59 -17.45
#